data_AF-A0A426ZFB0-F1
#
_entry.id   AF-A0A426ZFB0-F1
#
_cell.length_a   1.000
_cell.length_b   1.000
_cell.length_c   1.000
_cell.angle_alpha   90.00
_cell.angle_beta   90.00
_cell.angle_gamma   90.00
#
_symmetry.space_group_name_H-M   'P 1'
#
loop_
_entity.id
_entity.type
_entity.pdbx_description
1 polymer ?
#
loop_
_entity_poly.entity_id
_entity_poly.type
_entity_poly.pdbx_seq_one_letter_code
_entity_poly.pdbx_strand_id
1 'polypeptide(L)'
;MALASGAALLPHPQSLISSSAVAAQHCLPSLLRAPWRRSSHRPISAVHAAEPAKNPVKAKEAPLVATRPGKWAVDSWTSKTALQLPEYPDKEELELVLRTIESFPPIVFAGEARHLEERLADAAIGKAFLLQGGDCAESFKEFNANNIRDTFRVLLQMGAVLMFGGQMPVIRVGRMAGQFAKPRSEHFEEKNGVKLPSYRGDNINGDAFEEKSRMPDPQRMIRAYCQSAATLNLLRAFATGGYAAMQRVTQWNLDFTEHSEQGDRYKELAHRVDEALGFMVAAGLTVDHPLMTTTDFWTSHECLLLPYEQALTREDSTSGLYYDCSAHFLWVGERTRQLDGAHVEFLRGVANPLGIKQEGSHPGGVHLEMTGQNVTECIGGSRTVTFDDLGSRYHTHCDPRLNASQSLELAFIIAERLRKRRIASRPLKLQNQPSTLPSLGL
;
A
#
# COMPACT_ATOMS: atom_id res chain seq x y z
N MET A 1 34.85 -24.92 62.83
CA MET A 1 35.81 -24.24 61.94
C MET A 1 35.03 -23.10 61.26
N ALA A 2 34.90 -21.85 61.77
CA ALA A 2 35.90 -20.87 62.24
C ALA A 2 36.94 -20.56 61.14
N LEU A 3 37.21 -19.34 60.64
CA LEU A 3 37.12 -17.96 61.17
C LEU A 3 37.30 -16.88 60.06
N ALA A 4 36.79 -15.65 60.33
CA ALA A 4 37.30 -14.25 60.15
C ALA A 4 37.87 -13.78 58.78
N SER A 5 37.60 -12.57 58.22
CA SER A 5 37.56 -11.15 58.66
C SER A 5 38.92 -10.45 58.87
N GLY A 6 39.13 -9.32 58.17
CA GLY A 6 40.15 -8.26 58.39
C GLY A 6 40.62 -7.63 57.06
N ALA A 7 40.33 -6.38 56.64
CA ALA A 7 40.33 -5.01 57.20
C ALA A 7 41.67 -4.26 57.07
N ALA A 8 41.65 -3.09 56.39
CA ALA A 8 42.46 -1.85 56.61
C ALA A 8 42.39 -0.94 55.35
N LEU A 9 42.42 0.39 55.32
CA LEU A 9 42.26 1.54 56.24
C LEU A 9 42.39 2.80 55.33
N LEU A 10 41.53 3.82 55.48
CA LEU A 10 41.72 5.21 54.99
C LEU A 10 42.52 6.01 56.04
N PRO A 11 43.17 7.17 55.71
CA PRO A 11 42.46 8.47 55.77
C PRO A 11 42.95 9.62 54.85
N HIS A 12 42.04 10.60 54.69
CA HIS A 12 42.17 11.97 54.16
C HIS A 12 43.03 12.90 55.07
N PRO A 13 43.40 14.13 54.61
CA PRO A 13 42.63 15.37 54.90
C PRO A 13 42.62 16.38 53.71
N GLN A 14 41.51 16.96 53.26
CA GLN A 14 40.68 18.07 53.79
C GLN A 14 41.38 19.43 54.02
N SER A 15 40.97 20.44 53.25
CA SER A 15 40.48 21.73 53.78
C SER A 15 39.64 22.49 52.74
N LEU A 16 38.65 23.21 53.26
CA LEU A 16 37.49 23.84 52.61
C LEU A 16 37.63 25.38 52.58
N ILE A 17 36.60 26.04 52.01
CA ILE A 17 36.16 27.45 52.14
C ILE A 17 36.66 28.31 50.96
N SER A 18 35.89 29.13 50.22
CA SER A 18 34.60 29.84 50.39
C SER A 18 34.13 30.28 48.99
N SER A 19 32.85 30.13 48.62
CA SER A 19 31.75 31.12 48.64
C SER A 19 31.64 32.10 47.44
N SER A 20 30.39 32.16 46.96
CA SER A 20 29.68 33.29 46.34
C SER A 20 29.68 33.48 44.80
N ALA A 21 28.47 33.25 44.27
CA ALA A 21 27.71 34.10 43.36
C ALA A 21 28.25 34.42 41.96
N VAL A 22 27.71 33.73 40.95
CA VAL A 22 27.41 34.35 39.65
C VAL A 22 26.01 33.95 39.22
N ALA A 23 25.15 34.97 39.12
CA ALA A 23 23.77 34.91 38.70
C ALA A 23 23.65 34.58 37.20
N ALA A 24 22.61 33.83 36.85
CA ALA A 24 22.15 33.65 35.49
C ALA A 24 21.75 34.98 34.87
N GLN A 25 22.33 35.31 33.71
CA GLN A 25 21.83 36.35 32.82
C GLN A 25 21.47 35.73 31.47
N HIS A 26 20.17 35.66 31.23
CA HIS A 26 19.57 35.40 29.93
C HIS A 26 19.94 36.53 28.96
N CYS A 27 20.65 36.21 27.88
CA CYS A 27 20.77 37.09 26.72
C CYS A 27 19.50 36.97 25.86
N LEU A 28 18.61 37.96 25.96
CA LEU A 28 17.56 38.24 24.98
C LEU A 28 18.14 39.19 23.91
N PRO A 29 17.94 38.94 22.60
CA PRO A 29 18.20 39.95 21.60
C PRO A 29 17.10 41.03 21.63
N SER A 30 17.52 42.28 21.72
CA SER A 30 16.67 43.46 21.70
C SER A 30 15.95 43.64 20.36
N LEU A 31 14.62 43.47 20.34
CA LEU A 31 13.78 43.92 19.23
C LEU A 31 13.39 45.38 19.44
N LEU A 32 14.01 46.27 18.67
CA LEU A 32 13.59 47.66 18.53
C LEU A 32 12.21 47.73 17.87
N ARG A 33 11.26 48.39 18.56
CA ARG A 33 9.91 48.69 18.06
C ARG A 33 9.97 49.69 16.89
N ALA A 34 9.58 49.24 15.70
CA ALA A 34 9.17 50.12 14.60
C ALA A 34 7.62 50.21 14.54
N PRO A 35 7.04 51.36 14.17
CA PRO A 35 5.60 51.59 14.27
C PRO A 35 4.82 50.87 13.16
N TRP A 36 3.73 50.22 13.55
CA TRP A 36 2.81 49.51 12.66
C TRP A 36 2.07 50.47 11.73
N ARG A 37 2.33 50.38 10.42
CA ARG A 37 1.41 50.89 9.39
C ARG A 37 0.30 49.84 9.17
N ARG A 38 -0.96 50.26 9.38
CA ARG A 38 -2.15 49.47 8.98
C ARG A 38 -2.16 49.34 7.45
N SER A 39 -1.95 48.13 6.94
CA SER A 39 -2.21 47.78 5.55
C SER A 39 -3.59 47.13 5.46
N SER A 40 -4.46 47.65 4.59
CA SER A 40 -5.80 47.13 4.36
C SER A 40 -5.75 45.75 3.72
N HIS A 41 -6.45 44.77 4.31
CA HIS A 41 -6.68 43.48 3.70
C HIS A 41 -7.40 43.63 2.35
N ARG A 42 -6.76 43.15 1.27
CA ARG A 42 -7.46 42.78 0.03
C ARG A 42 -7.76 41.28 0.09
N PRO A 43 -8.99 40.83 -0.21
CA PRO A 43 -9.27 39.41 -0.31
C PRO A 43 -8.55 38.81 -1.51
N ILE A 44 -7.91 37.67 -1.29
CA ILE A 44 -7.32 36.82 -2.34
C ILE A 44 -8.49 36.24 -3.13
N SER A 45 -8.63 36.64 -4.39
CA SER A 45 -9.63 36.12 -5.32
C SER A 45 -9.04 34.90 -6.04
N ALA A 46 -9.75 33.78 -6.00
CA ALA A 46 -9.38 32.57 -6.74
C ALA A 46 -9.42 32.85 -8.25
N VAL A 47 -8.33 32.55 -8.94
CA VAL A 47 -8.20 32.75 -10.38
C VAL A 47 -8.77 31.51 -11.09
N HIS A 48 -9.78 31.76 -11.94
CA HIS A 48 -10.45 30.83 -12.88
C HIS A 48 -11.43 29.80 -12.32
N ALA A 49 -12.66 30.24 -12.05
CA ALA A 49 -13.84 29.41 -12.28
C ALA A 49 -14.30 29.60 -13.74
N ALA A 50 -14.41 28.51 -14.51
CA ALA A 50 -15.01 28.53 -15.83
C ALA A 50 -16.52 28.81 -15.72
N GLU A 51 -17.04 29.74 -16.53
CA GLU A 51 -18.47 30.05 -16.58
C GLU A 51 -19.29 28.88 -17.15
N PRO A 52 -20.48 28.58 -16.60
CA PRO A 52 -21.33 27.51 -17.10
C PRO A 52 -21.99 27.87 -18.44
N ALA A 53 -21.97 26.93 -19.37
CA ALA A 53 -22.59 27.08 -20.69
C ALA A 53 -24.11 27.25 -20.60
N LYS A 54 -24.63 28.31 -21.23
CA LYS A 54 -26.07 28.53 -21.45
C LYS A 54 -26.54 27.69 -22.64
N ASN A 55 -27.10 26.51 -22.37
CA ASN A 55 -28.22 25.87 -23.09
C ASN A 55 -28.28 24.36 -22.75
N PRO A 56 -29.36 23.83 -22.16
CA PRO A 56 -29.47 22.41 -21.88
C PRO A 56 -29.91 21.65 -23.14
N VAL A 57 -29.07 20.73 -23.61
CA VAL A 57 -29.46 19.74 -24.64
C VAL A 57 -30.19 18.60 -23.94
N LYS A 58 -31.48 18.41 -24.23
CA LYS A 58 -32.30 17.29 -23.74
C LYS A 58 -31.78 15.97 -24.35
N ALA A 59 -31.30 15.06 -23.51
CA ALA A 59 -31.01 13.69 -23.90
C ALA A 59 -32.31 12.89 -24.13
N LYS A 60 -32.32 12.09 -25.18
CA LYS A 60 -33.43 11.24 -25.62
C LYS A 60 -33.43 9.95 -24.80
N GLU A 61 -34.54 9.60 -24.16
CA GLU A 61 -34.71 8.35 -23.41
C GLU A 61 -34.71 7.13 -24.34
N ALA A 62 -33.99 6.07 -23.94
CA ALA A 62 -34.07 4.73 -24.52
C ALA A 62 -34.90 3.81 -23.59
N PRO A 63 -35.61 2.79 -24.12
CA PRO A 63 -36.66 2.10 -23.37
C PRO A 63 -36.12 1.08 -22.37
N LEU A 64 -36.78 1.05 -21.21
CA LEU A 64 -36.58 0.16 -20.06
C LEU A 64 -37.11 -1.26 -20.30
N VAL A 65 -36.30 -2.29 -19.99
CA VAL A 65 -36.74 -3.39 -19.11
C VAL A 65 -35.54 -3.86 -18.27
N ALA A 66 -35.47 -3.36 -17.04
CA ALA A 66 -34.80 -4.04 -15.93
C ALA A 66 -35.54 -3.64 -14.65
N THR A 67 -35.96 -4.64 -13.87
CA THR A 67 -36.53 -4.48 -12.53
C THR A 67 -35.68 -3.51 -11.72
N ARG A 68 -36.27 -2.43 -11.19
CA ARG A 68 -35.55 -1.44 -10.37
C ARG A 68 -34.95 -2.16 -9.16
N PRO A 69 -33.61 -2.25 -9.01
CA PRO A 69 -33.02 -2.67 -7.75
C PRO A 69 -33.40 -1.63 -6.68
N GLY A 70 -33.61 -2.08 -5.44
CA GLY A 70 -33.87 -1.18 -4.31
C GLY A 70 -32.81 -0.08 -4.20
N LYS A 71 -33.18 1.07 -3.64
CA LYS A 71 -32.24 2.18 -3.43
C LYS A 71 -31.07 1.67 -2.55
N TRP A 72 -29.84 1.81 -3.04
CA TRP A 72 -28.64 1.45 -2.28
C TRP A 72 -28.52 2.33 -1.02
N ALA A 73 -28.05 1.74 0.06
CA ALA A 73 -27.65 2.39 1.29
C ALA A 73 -26.41 1.68 1.82
N VAL A 74 -25.61 2.33 2.66
CA VAL A 74 -24.36 1.75 3.17
C VAL A 74 -24.59 0.41 3.88
N ASP A 75 -25.76 0.24 4.50
CA ASP A 75 -26.19 -0.97 5.22
C ASP A 75 -27.03 -1.95 4.37
N SER A 76 -27.28 -1.69 3.09
CA SER A 76 -28.16 -2.52 2.26
C SER A 76 -27.66 -3.96 2.08
N TRP A 77 -26.35 -4.18 2.24
CA TRP A 77 -25.72 -5.50 2.23
C TRP A 77 -26.21 -6.42 3.35
N THR A 78 -26.70 -5.88 4.47
CA THR A 78 -27.22 -6.66 5.61
C THR A 78 -28.48 -7.45 5.25
N SER A 79 -29.19 -7.03 4.20
CA SER A 79 -30.35 -7.75 3.64
C SER A 79 -29.98 -8.91 2.72
N LYS A 80 -28.68 -9.10 2.44
CA LYS A 80 -28.14 -10.12 1.53
C LYS A 80 -27.41 -11.20 2.32
N THR A 81 -27.21 -12.36 1.68
CA THR A 81 -26.38 -13.42 2.25
C THR A 81 -24.91 -13.00 2.25
N ALA A 82 -24.32 -12.86 3.44
CA ALA A 82 -22.90 -12.60 3.62
C ALA A 82 -22.16 -13.89 3.94
N LEU A 83 -21.08 -14.17 3.20
CA LEU A 83 -20.19 -15.31 3.46
C LEU A 83 -18.93 -14.85 4.20
N GLN A 84 -18.25 -15.78 4.86
CA GLN A 84 -16.92 -15.58 5.48
C GLN A 84 -16.85 -14.58 6.64
N LEU A 85 -17.96 -13.97 7.07
CA LEU A 85 -18.01 -13.12 8.25
C LEU A 85 -17.83 -13.94 9.54
N PRO A 86 -17.12 -13.41 10.55
CA PRO A 86 -17.01 -14.05 11.85
C PRO A 86 -18.31 -13.90 12.66
N GLU A 87 -18.49 -14.80 13.63
CA GLU A 87 -19.50 -14.67 14.67
C GLU A 87 -18.83 -14.12 15.92
N TYR A 88 -19.14 -12.87 16.28
CA TYR A 88 -18.63 -12.25 17.50
C TYR A 88 -19.50 -12.66 18.71
N PRO A 89 -18.89 -13.03 19.84
CA PRO A 89 -19.63 -13.50 21.02
C PRO A 89 -20.46 -12.39 21.68
N ASP A 90 -19.97 -11.15 21.64
CA ASP A 90 -20.64 -9.97 22.19
C ASP A 90 -21.03 -9.00 21.07
N LYS A 91 -22.34 -8.87 20.84
CA LYS A 91 -22.89 -7.96 19.82
C LYS A 91 -22.89 -6.50 20.28
N GLU A 92 -23.01 -6.24 21.58
CA GLU A 92 -23.00 -4.89 22.11
C GLU A 92 -21.59 -4.30 22.04
N GLU A 93 -20.56 -5.12 22.33
CA GLU A 93 -19.16 -4.73 22.13
C GLU A 93 -18.85 -4.48 20.66
N LEU A 94 -19.31 -5.35 19.76
CA LEU A 94 -19.16 -5.13 18.31
C LEU A 94 -19.72 -3.78 17.88
N GLU A 95 -20.96 -3.47 18.27
CA GLU A 95 -21.62 -2.20 17.94
C GLU A 95 -20.91 -0.98 18.56
N LEU A 96 -20.36 -1.11 19.77
CA LEU A 96 -19.56 -0.05 20.40
C LEU A 96 -18.28 0.22 19.60
N VAL A 97 -17.59 -0.85 19.17
CA VAL A 97 -16.37 -0.73 18.37
C VAL A 97 -16.66 -0.11 17.01
N LEU A 98 -17.72 -0.53 16.32
CA LEU A 98 -18.08 0.01 15.01
C LEU A 98 -18.40 1.51 15.09
N ARG A 99 -19.21 1.93 16.06
CA ARG A 99 -19.47 3.37 16.32
C ARG A 99 -18.20 4.16 16.65
N THR A 100 -17.24 3.53 17.33
CA THR A 100 -15.94 4.15 17.59
C THR A 100 -15.18 4.39 16.28
N ILE A 101 -15.12 3.40 15.39
CA ILE A 101 -14.45 3.51 14.09
C ILE A 101 -15.15 4.50 13.17
N GLU A 102 -16.49 4.55 13.17
CA GLU A 102 -17.26 5.55 12.42
C GLU A 102 -16.87 6.99 12.80
N SER A 103 -16.53 7.23 14.07
CA SER A 103 -16.08 8.55 14.55
C SER A 103 -14.64 8.91 14.16
N PHE A 104 -13.85 7.95 13.68
CA PHE A 104 -12.46 8.18 13.32
C PHE A 104 -12.32 8.86 11.95
N PRO A 105 -11.21 9.59 11.71
CA PRO A 105 -10.87 10.08 10.38
C PRO A 105 -10.87 8.97 9.32
N PRO A 106 -11.18 9.27 8.06
CA PRO A 106 -11.01 8.30 6.98
C PRO A 106 -9.51 7.98 6.78
N ILE A 107 -9.19 6.77 6.32
CA ILE A 107 -7.80 6.39 6.00
C ILE A 107 -7.37 7.06 4.68
N VAL A 108 -8.28 7.12 3.70
CA VAL A 108 -8.04 7.76 2.39
C VAL A 108 -9.09 8.84 2.09
N PHE A 109 -8.73 9.79 1.24
CA PHE A 109 -9.68 10.80 0.75
C PHE A 109 -10.33 10.37 -0.58
N ALA A 110 -11.61 10.68 -0.76
CA ALA A 110 -12.37 10.29 -1.96
C ALA A 110 -11.75 10.79 -3.29
N GLY A 111 -11.15 11.99 -3.27
CA GLY A 111 -10.44 12.52 -4.43
C GLY A 111 -9.23 11.67 -4.87
N GLU A 112 -8.59 10.97 -3.93
CA GLU A 112 -7.46 10.09 -4.23
C GLU A 112 -7.91 8.79 -4.90
N ALA A 113 -9.08 8.27 -4.50
CA ALA A 113 -9.71 7.11 -5.15
C ALA A 113 -10.16 7.45 -6.57
N ARG A 114 -10.75 8.63 -6.79
CA ARG A 114 -11.05 9.13 -8.15
C ARG A 114 -9.80 9.28 -9.00
N HIS A 115 -8.74 9.82 -8.43
CA HIS A 115 -7.49 9.94 -9.15
C HIS A 115 -6.95 8.56 -9.55
N LEU A 116 -7.01 7.56 -8.67
CA LEU A 116 -6.67 6.19 -9.02
C LEU A 116 -7.55 5.63 -10.15
N GLU A 117 -8.85 5.88 -10.12
CA GLU A 117 -9.78 5.47 -11.18
C GLU A 117 -9.36 6.01 -12.55
N GLU A 118 -9.00 7.30 -12.64
CA GLU A 118 -8.46 7.92 -13.87
C GLU A 118 -7.19 7.21 -14.36
N ARG A 119 -6.27 6.88 -13.44
CA ARG A 119 -5.05 6.14 -13.80
C ARG A 119 -5.40 4.73 -14.28
N LEU A 120 -6.31 4.03 -13.62
CA LEU A 120 -6.74 2.69 -14.02
C LEU A 120 -7.45 2.68 -15.39
N ALA A 121 -8.16 3.76 -15.74
CA ALA A 121 -8.71 3.93 -17.07
C ALA A 121 -7.60 3.93 -18.16
N ASP A 122 -6.45 4.56 -17.91
CA ASP A 122 -5.29 4.47 -18.80
C ASP A 122 -4.78 3.02 -18.96
N ALA A 123 -4.75 2.25 -17.86
CA ALA A 123 -4.33 0.84 -17.92
C ALA A 123 -5.33 -0.03 -18.70
N ALA A 124 -6.64 0.22 -18.54
CA ALA A 124 -7.70 -0.50 -19.25
C ALA A 124 -7.60 -0.33 -20.78
N ILE A 125 -7.08 0.80 -21.26
CA ILE A 125 -6.86 1.07 -22.69
C ILE A 125 -5.40 0.87 -23.14
N GLY A 126 -4.56 0.26 -22.30
CA GLY A 126 -3.18 -0.10 -22.64
C GLY A 126 -2.18 1.07 -22.69
N LYS A 127 -2.51 2.22 -22.09
CA LYS A 127 -1.60 3.38 -21.93
C LYS A 127 -0.76 3.33 -20.67
N ALA A 128 -1.15 2.53 -19.69
CA ALA A 128 -0.42 2.30 -18.44
C ALA A 128 -0.45 0.82 -18.07
N PHE A 129 0.33 0.44 -17.06
CA PHE A 129 0.36 -0.92 -16.52
C PHE A 129 0.11 -0.89 -15.01
N LEU A 130 -0.81 -1.71 -14.51
CA LEU A 130 -1.06 -1.84 -13.07
C LEU A 130 -0.08 -2.83 -12.43
N LEU A 131 0.65 -2.37 -11.41
CA LEU A 131 1.43 -3.17 -10.49
C LEU A 131 0.76 -3.12 -9.11
N GLN A 132 0.03 -4.18 -8.77
CA GLN A 132 -0.55 -4.35 -7.45
C GLN A 132 0.21 -5.42 -6.68
N GLY A 133 0.68 -5.13 -5.46
CA GLY A 133 1.41 -6.12 -4.68
C GLY A 133 1.64 -5.76 -3.23
N GLY A 134 1.98 -6.76 -2.42
CA GLY A 134 2.24 -6.62 -0.99
C GLY A 134 1.92 -7.92 -0.26
N ASP A 135 1.68 -7.84 1.04
CA ASP A 135 1.48 -9.02 1.86
C ASP A 135 0.23 -9.82 1.45
N CYS A 136 0.29 -11.12 1.73
CA CYS A 136 -0.89 -11.96 1.70
C CYS A 136 -1.87 -11.44 2.75
N ALA A 137 -1.52 -11.50 4.03
CA ALA A 137 -2.18 -10.86 5.17
C ALA A 137 -1.16 -10.01 5.93
N GLU A 138 -1.52 -8.77 6.25
CA GLU A 138 -0.77 -7.98 7.23
C GLU A 138 -0.98 -8.56 8.63
N SER A 139 0.07 -8.52 9.46
CA SER A 139 0.01 -8.95 10.86
C SER A 139 0.36 -7.82 11.83
N PHE A 140 -0.30 -7.84 12.98
CA PHE A 140 -0.02 -6.99 14.13
C PHE A 140 1.33 -7.29 14.79
N LYS A 141 1.89 -8.49 14.60
CA LYS A 141 3.22 -8.87 15.12
C LYS A 141 4.35 -8.34 14.24
N GLU A 142 4.10 -8.24 12.94
CA GLU A 142 5.09 -7.80 11.94
C GLU A 142 5.01 -6.29 11.66
N PHE A 143 4.33 -5.53 12.54
CA PHE A 143 4.16 -4.10 12.40
C PHE A 143 5.43 -3.33 12.79
N ASN A 144 6.27 -3.07 11.80
CA ASN A 144 7.43 -2.20 11.96
C ASN A 144 7.77 -1.45 10.66
N ALA A 145 8.48 -0.32 10.81
CA ALA A 145 8.81 0.56 9.71
C ALA A 145 9.71 -0.10 8.65
N ASN A 146 10.58 -1.06 9.03
CA ASN A 146 11.47 -1.73 8.09
C ASN A 146 10.68 -2.62 7.14
N ASN A 147 9.75 -3.44 7.63
CA ASN A 147 8.89 -4.29 6.79
C ASN A 147 8.10 -3.45 5.78
N ILE A 148 7.46 -2.36 6.25
CA ILE A 148 6.71 -1.44 5.37
C ILE A 148 7.62 -0.84 4.30
N ARG A 149 8.79 -0.32 4.72
CA ARG A 149 9.79 0.27 3.83
C ARG A 149 10.29 -0.73 2.79
N ASP A 150 10.58 -1.96 3.19
CA ASP A 150 11.22 -2.95 2.32
C ASP A 150 10.22 -3.49 1.30
N THR A 151 8.96 -3.73 1.69
CA THR A 151 7.88 -4.07 0.73
C THR A 151 7.63 -2.92 -0.25
N PHE A 152 7.56 -1.67 0.25
CA PHE A 152 7.46 -0.49 -0.61
C PHE A 152 8.63 -0.37 -1.59
N ARG A 153 9.86 -0.61 -1.12
CA ARG A 153 11.08 -0.61 -1.94
C ARG A 153 10.99 -1.61 -3.09
N VAL A 154 10.55 -2.84 -2.85
CA VAL A 154 10.41 -3.82 -3.95
C VAL A 154 9.37 -3.37 -4.97
N LEU A 155 8.24 -2.78 -4.55
CA LEU A 155 7.26 -2.20 -5.47
C LEU A 155 7.86 -1.06 -6.32
N LEU A 156 8.74 -0.24 -5.75
CA LEU A 156 9.48 0.78 -6.51
C LEU A 156 10.45 0.15 -7.52
N GLN A 157 11.25 -0.83 -7.10
CA GLN A 157 12.20 -1.53 -7.98
C GLN A 157 11.48 -2.20 -9.15
N MET A 158 10.43 -2.98 -8.87
CA MET A 158 9.59 -3.60 -9.90
C MET A 158 8.98 -2.56 -10.82
N GLY A 159 8.47 -1.47 -10.27
CA GLY A 159 7.92 -0.36 -11.06
C GLY A 159 8.96 0.25 -12.01
N ALA A 160 10.20 0.47 -11.56
CA ALA A 160 11.28 0.97 -12.40
C ALA A 160 11.62 0.01 -13.55
N VAL A 161 11.73 -1.30 -13.26
CA VAL A 161 11.97 -2.34 -14.27
C VAL A 161 10.85 -2.37 -15.32
N LEU A 162 9.59 -2.34 -14.87
CA LEU A 162 8.41 -2.37 -15.74
C LEU A 162 8.29 -1.09 -16.60
N MET A 163 8.51 0.09 -16.01
CA MET A 163 8.49 1.36 -16.75
C MET A 163 9.59 1.39 -17.82
N PHE A 164 10.81 0.99 -17.47
CA PHE A 164 11.94 1.03 -18.39
C PHE A 164 11.80 0.02 -19.53
N GLY A 165 11.46 -1.25 -19.22
CA GLY A 165 11.32 -2.28 -20.24
C GLY A 165 10.02 -2.14 -21.06
N GLY A 166 8.91 -1.79 -20.41
CA GLY A 166 7.62 -1.58 -21.05
C GLY A 166 7.50 -0.26 -21.82
N GLN A 167 8.26 0.76 -21.43
CA GLN A 167 8.15 2.15 -21.93
C GLN A 167 6.73 2.72 -21.77
N MET A 168 6.13 2.51 -20.60
CA MET A 168 4.81 3.04 -20.24
C MET A 168 4.72 3.33 -18.74
N PRO A 169 3.83 4.25 -18.31
CA PRO A 169 3.56 4.50 -16.90
C PRO A 169 3.14 3.23 -16.15
N VAL A 170 3.61 3.11 -14.90
CA VAL A 170 3.20 2.03 -13.98
C VAL A 170 2.42 2.62 -12.81
N ILE A 171 1.23 2.08 -12.57
CA ILE A 171 0.34 2.44 -11.47
C ILE A 171 0.67 1.50 -10.31
N ARG A 172 1.05 2.03 -9.15
CA ARG A 172 1.51 1.23 -8.01
C ARG A 172 0.45 1.19 -6.92
N VAL A 173 -0.09 -0.01 -6.66
CA VAL A 173 -1.12 -0.22 -5.65
C VAL A 173 -0.62 -1.25 -4.63
N GLY A 174 -0.42 -0.83 -3.39
CA GLY A 174 -0.01 -1.70 -2.29
C GLY A 174 -1.16 -2.55 -1.78
N ARG A 175 -0.92 -3.85 -1.55
CA ARG A 175 -1.70 -4.68 -0.63
C ARG A 175 -1.23 -4.39 0.80
N MET A 176 -1.50 -3.17 1.26
CA MET A 176 -0.93 -2.59 2.48
C MET A 176 -1.93 -1.64 3.13
N ALA A 177 -1.80 -1.43 4.43
CA ALA A 177 -2.65 -0.56 5.23
C ALA A 177 -4.13 -0.97 5.28
N GLY A 178 -4.42 -2.27 5.33
CA GLY A 178 -5.80 -2.77 5.48
C GLY A 178 -6.00 -4.25 5.19
N GLN A 179 -4.98 -4.94 4.67
CA GLN A 179 -5.09 -6.32 4.20
C GLN A 179 -4.97 -7.32 5.36
N PHE A 180 -5.82 -7.19 6.38
CA PHE A 180 -5.81 -8.07 7.55
C PHE A 180 -6.71 -9.30 7.37
N ALA A 181 -7.94 -9.10 6.92
CA ALA A 181 -8.96 -10.14 6.89
C ALA A 181 -8.68 -11.19 5.81
N LYS A 182 -9.01 -12.45 6.11
CA LYS A 182 -8.75 -13.60 5.26
C LYS A 182 -9.93 -14.56 5.18
N PRO A 183 -10.40 -14.93 3.97
CA PRO A 183 -11.41 -15.96 3.82
C PRO A 183 -10.76 -17.33 4.06
N ARG A 184 -11.52 -18.28 4.60
CA ARG A 184 -11.04 -19.64 4.87
C ARG A 184 -11.95 -20.66 4.19
N SER A 185 -11.33 -21.72 3.65
CA SER A 185 -12.08 -22.85 3.09
C SER A 185 -12.89 -23.56 4.18
N GLU A 186 -12.29 -23.73 5.37
CA GLU A 186 -12.92 -24.39 6.51
C GLU A 186 -13.14 -23.43 7.67
N HIS A 187 -14.27 -23.56 8.36
CA HIS A 187 -14.59 -22.76 9.54
C HIS A 187 -13.72 -23.10 10.75
N PHE A 188 -13.21 -24.33 10.81
CA PHE A 188 -12.41 -24.85 11.91
C PHE A 188 -11.08 -25.42 11.42
N GLU A 189 -10.05 -25.27 12.23
CA GLU A 189 -8.74 -25.88 12.08
C GLU A 189 -8.57 -26.94 13.16
N GLU A 190 -8.11 -28.12 12.78
CA GLU A 190 -7.88 -29.24 13.70
C GLU A 190 -6.39 -29.59 13.75
N LYS A 191 -5.83 -29.65 14.97
CA LYS A 191 -4.44 -30.06 15.22
C LYS A 191 -4.42 -31.00 16.42
N ASN A 192 -3.81 -32.17 16.26
CA ASN A 192 -3.66 -33.17 17.33
C ASN A 192 -4.98 -33.52 18.04
N GLY A 193 -6.10 -33.59 17.29
CA GLY A 193 -7.43 -33.90 17.82
C GLY A 193 -8.16 -32.73 18.51
N VAL A 194 -7.56 -31.54 18.58
CA VAL A 194 -8.21 -30.32 19.08
C VAL A 194 -8.73 -29.51 17.89
N LYS A 195 -10.01 -29.13 17.93
CA LYS A 195 -10.69 -28.38 16.88
C LYS A 195 -11.02 -26.96 17.36
N LEU A 196 -10.45 -25.94 16.70
CA LEU A 196 -10.64 -24.53 17.03
C LEU A 196 -11.11 -23.74 15.80
N PRO A 197 -11.73 -22.56 15.95
CA PRO A 197 -12.03 -21.69 14.82
C PRO A 197 -10.77 -21.41 14.00
N SER A 198 -10.92 -21.39 12.68
CA SER A 198 -9.85 -21.03 11.77
C SER A 198 -9.38 -19.58 12.01
N TYR A 199 -8.08 -19.34 11.90
CA TYR A 199 -7.53 -17.98 11.86
C TYR A 199 -8.07 -17.24 10.64
N ARG A 200 -8.66 -16.06 10.82
CA ARG A 200 -9.32 -15.27 9.76
C ARG A 200 -8.64 -13.93 9.51
N GLY A 201 -7.44 -13.74 10.03
CA GLY A 201 -6.73 -12.47 9.95
C GLY A 201 -6.77 -11.69 11.26
N ASP A 202 -5.75 -10.86 11.46
CA ASP A 202 -5.50 -10.22 12.75
C ASP A 202 -6.58 -9.23 13.18
N ASN A 203 -7.36 -8.69 12.24
CA ASN A 203 -8.52 -7.84 12.53
C ASN A 203 -9.77 -8.62 13.00
N ILE A 204 -9.72 -9.96 13.03
CA ILE A 204 -10.80 -10.84 13.48
C ILE A 204 -10.36 -11.63 14.71
N ASN A 205 -9.30 -12.45 14.60
CA ASN A 205 -8.79 -13.29 15.69
C ASN A 205 -7.27 -13.47 15.58
N GLY A 206 -6.66 -14.17 16.54
CA GLY A 206 -5.22 -14.41 16.60
C GLY A 206 -4.77 -15.68 15.89
N ASP A 207 -3.52 -15.66 15.43
CA ASP A 207 -2.87 -16.77 14.73
C ASP A 207 -2.59 -17.99 15.63
N ALA A 208 -2.24 -17.74 16.90
CA ALA A 208 -1.92 -18.78 17.88
C ALA A 208 -3.07 -19.80 18.01
N PHE A 209 -2.73 -21.08 18.03
CA PHE A 209 -3.68 -22.20 18.08
C PHE A 209 -4.14 -22.46 19.52
N GLU A 210 -4.83 -21.46 20.09
CA GLU A 210 -5.35 -21.46 21.45
C GLU A 210 -6.79 -20.93 21.42
N GLU A 211 -7.68 -21.47 22.25
CA GLU A 211 -9.11 -21.11 22.26
C GLU A 211 -9.33 -19.60 22.40
N LYS A 212 -8.67 -18.98 23.38
CA LYS A 212 -8.74 -17.52 23.60
C LYS A 212 -8.23 -16.72 22.40
N SER A 213 -7.17 -17.19 21.74
CA SER A 213 -6.62 -16.53 20.56
C SER A 213 -7.56 -16.63 19.37
N ARG A 214 -8.23 -17.77 19.18
CA ARG A 214 -9.12 -18.03 18.03
C ARG A 214 -10.52 -17.44 18.15
N MET A 215 -10.92 -17.01 19.34
CA MET A 215 -12.18 -16.27 19.55
C MET A 215 -12.15 -14.93 18.80
N PRO A 216 -13.16 -14.61 17.95
CA PRO A 216 -13.28 -13.30 17.34
C PRO A 216 -13.41 -12.19 18.38
N ASP A 217 -12.59 -11.15 18.23
CA ASP A 217 -12.51 -10.02 19.17
C ASP A 217 -12.71 -8.71 18.40
N PRO A 218 -13.82 -7.97 18.61
CA PRO A 218 -14.10 -6.72 17.92
C PRO A 218 -13.00 -5.66 18.11
N GLN A 219 -12.32 -5.60 19.25
CA GLN A 219 -11.28 -4.59 19.54
C GLN A 219 -10.13 -4.65 18.53
N ARG A 220 -9.93 -5.80 17.88
CA ARG A 220 -8.95 -5.97 16.81
C ARG A 220 -9.22 -5.09 15.61
N MET A 221 -10.47 -4.68 15.35
CA MET A 221 -10.80 -3.74 14.27
C MET A 221 -10.25 -2.34 14.56
N ILE A 222 -10.29 -1.86 15.80
CA ILE A 222 -9.67 -0.58 16.20
C ILE A 222 -8.16 -0.66 16.01
N ARG A 223 -7.55 -1.77 16.43
CA ARG A 223 -6.12 -2.00 16.23
C ARG A 223 -5.73 -2.04 14.75
N ALA A 224 -6.54 -2.69 13.92
CA ALA A 224 -6.36 -2.74 12.47
C ALA A 224 -6.42 -1.34 11.87
N TYR A 225 -7.42 -0.53 12.23
CA TYR A 225 -7.51 0.87 11.81
C TYR A 225 -6.26 1.67 12.18
N CYS A 226 -5.81 1.60 13.44
CA CYS A 226 -4.63 2.32 13.91
C CYS A 226 -3.36 1.90 13.15
N GLN A 227 -3.18 0.61 12.91
CA GLN A 227 -2.07 0.10 12.12
C GLN A 227 -2.15 0.54 10.66
N SER A 228 -3.33 0.49 10.03
CA SER A 228 -3.56 0.99 8.68
C SER A 228 -3.20 2.46 8.54
N ALA A 229 -3.72 3.31 9.43
CA ALA A 229 -3.46 4.74 9.42
C ALA A 229 -1.96 5.05 9.58
N ALA A 230 -1.28 4.36 10.50
CA ALA A 230 0.15 4.52 10.72
C ALA A 230 1.00 4.03 9.52
N THR A 231 0.64 2.88 8.93
CA THR A 231 1.28 2.33 7.73
C THR A 231 1.12 3.27 6.55
N LEU A 232 -0.09 3.75 6.27
CA LEU A 232 -0.33 4.68 5.17
C LEU A 232 0.36 6.02 5.38
N ASN A 233 0.38 6.55 6.61
CA ASN A 233 1.13 7.77 6.92
C ASN A 233 2.62 7.62 6.57
N LEU A 234 3.23 6.48 6.92
CA LEU A 234 4.63 6.20 6.58
C LEU A 234 4.83 6.02 5.07
N LEU A 235 3.91 5.32 4.39
CA LEU A 235 3.95 5.16 2.93
C LEU A 235 3.86 6.50 2.19
N ARG A 236 2.99 7.40 2.65
CA ARG A 236 2.90 8.77 2.11
C ARG A 236 4.21 9.52 2.29
N ALA A 237 4.82 9.42 3.47
CA ALA A 237 6.12 10.03 3.74
C ALA A 237 7.23 9.47 2.83
N PHE A 238 7.23 8.18 2.51
CA PHE A 238 8.18 7.61 1.55
C PHE A 238 7.89 8.03 0.10
N ALA A 239 6.61 8.06 -0.28
CA ALA A 239 6.17 8.38 -1.63
C ALA A 239 6.48 9.84 -2.04
N THR A 240 6.38 10.79 -1.11
CA THR A 240 6.59 12.22 -1.37
C THR A 240 7.84 12.81 -0.73
N GLY A 241 8.40 12.19 0.31
CA GLY A 241 9.56 12.68 1.07
C GLY A 241 10.92 12.34 0.46
N GLY A 242 10.98 12.05 -0.83
CA GLY A 242 12.23 11.78 -1.57
C GLY A 242 12.80 10.37 -1.43
N TYR A 243 12.13 9.45 -0.72
CA TYR A 243 12.53 8.03 -0.74
C TYR A 243 12.26 7.40 -2.11
N ALA A 244 11.13 7.76 -2.73
CA ALA A 244 10.71 7.29 -4.05
C ALA A 244 11.31 8.08 -5.23
N ALA A 245 12.26 8.99 -4.99
CA ALA A 245 12.90 9.76 -6.05
C ALA A 245 13.64 8.82 -7.04
N MET A 246 13.46 9.03 -8.35
CA MET A 246 14.02 8.14 -9.39
C MET A 246 15.55 8.08 -9.36
N GLN A 247 16.21 9.14 -8.88
CA GLN A 247 17.66 9.20 -8.69
C GLN A 247 18.17 8.15 -7.69
N ARG A 248 17.28 7.61 -6.84
CA ARG A 248 17.61 6.62 -5.83
C ARG A 248 17.42 5.19 -6.33
N VAL A 249 17.13 4.98 -7.61
CA VAL A 249 16.93 3.64 -8.19
C VAL A 249 18.11 2.70 -7.91
N THR A 250 19.34 3.23 -7.90
CA THR A 250 20.57 2.51 -7.54
C THR A 250 20.67 2.19 -6.04
N GLN A 251 20.09 3.03 -5.18
CA GLN A 251 20.05 2.88 -3.72
C GLN A 251 18.93 1.95 -3.23
N TRP A 252 18.00 1.56 -4.12
CA TRP A 252 16.95 0.61 -3.79
C TRP A 252 17.41 -0.85 -3.82
N ASN A 253 18.71 -1.11 -4.06
CA ASN A 253 19.26 -2.45 -3.92
C ASN A 253 19.04 -2.96 -2.49
N LEU A 254 18.49 -4.16 -2.39
CA LEU A 254 18.37 -4.89 -1.13
C LEU A 254 19.62 -5.75 -0.97
N ASP A 255 20.25 -5.74 0.20
CA ASP A 255 21.53 -6.42 0.47
C ASP A 255 21.48 -7.92 0.08
N PHE A 256 20.33 -8.58 0.24
CA PHE A 256 20.18 -9.99 -0.13
C PHE A 256 19.90 -10.24 -1.62
N THR A 257 19.69 -9.19 -2.42
CA THR A 257 19.72 -9.29 -3.89
C THR A 257 21.15 -9.18 -4.42
N GLU A 258 22.10 -8.72 -3.59
CA GLU A 258 23.51 -8.74 -3.93
C GLU A 258 23.99 -10.19 -4.12
N HIS A 259 24.81 -10.41 -5.14
CA HIS A 259 25.29 -11.73 -5.56
C HIS A 259 24.19 -12.66 -6.13
N SER A 260 23.16 -12.10 -6.77
CA SER A 260 22.21 -12.83 -7.60
C SER A 260 22.20 -12.29 -9.03
N GLU A 261 21.94 -13.17 -10.02
CA GLU A 261 21.86 -12.78 -11.43
C GLU A 261 20.85 -11.63 -11.66
N GLN A 262 19.73 -11.65 -10.93
CA GLN A 262 18.66 -10.66 -11.01
C GLN A 262 19.09 -9.35 -10.36
N GLY A 263 19.87 -9.41 -9.28
CA GLY A 263 20.51 -8.24 -8.69
C GLY A 263 21.48 -7.58 -9.67
N ASP A 264 22.28 -8.37 -10.40
CA ASP A 264 23.22 -7.86 -11.39
C ASP A 264 22.49 -7.24 -12.59
N ARG A 265 21.43 -7.90 -13.10
CA ARG A 265 20.55 -7.33 -14.14
C ARG A 265 19.85 -6.05 -13.69
N TYR A 266 19.44 -5.98 -12.42
CA TYR A 266 18.86 -4.78 -11.83
C TYR A 266 19.88 -3.65 -11.74
N LYS A 267 21.14 -3.93 -11.34
CA LYS A 267 22.22 -2.94 -11.34
C LYS A 267 22.46 -2.37 -12.75
N GLU A 268 22.52 -3.22 -13.77
CA GLU A 268 22.65 -2.77 -15.16
C GLU A 268 21.48 -1.88 -15.58
N LEU A 269 20.24 -2.27 -15.26
CA LEU A 269 19.07 -1.44 -15.52
C LEU A 269 19.13 -0.11 -14.76
N ALA A 270 19.55 -0.12 -13.50
CA ALA A 270 19.69 1.07 -12.68
C ALA A 270 20.72 2.04 -13.27
N HIS A 271 21.85 1.53 -13.79
CA HIS A 271 22.83 2.34 -14.53
C HIS A 271 22.22 2.98 -15.78
N ARG A 272 21.43 2.22 -16.57
CA ARG A 272 20.77 2.76 -17.76
C ARG A 272 19.68 3.79 -17.44
N VAL A 273 18.98 3.62 -16.32
CA VAL A 273 18.04 4.62 -15.80
C VAL A 273 18.80 5.88 -15.39
N ASP A 274 19.94 5.75 -14.71
CA ASP A 274 20.79 6.87 -14.31
C ASP A 274 21.31 7.66 -15.53
N GLU A 275 21.79 6.99 -16.57
CA GLU A 275 22.17 7.64 -17.84
C GLU A 275 21.00 8.38 -18.50
N ALA A 276 19.81 7.77 -18.51
CA ALA A 276 18.61 8.40 -19.05
C ALA A 276 18.19 9.64 -18.24
N LEU A 277 18.28 9.58 -16.91
CA LEU A 277 18.06 10.73 -16.05
C LEU A 277 19.10 11.83 -16.33
N GLY A 278 20.37 11.48 -16.51
CA GLY A 278 21.43 12.42 -16.92
C GLY A 278 21.12 13.12 -18.24
N PHE A 279 20.60 12.38 -19.22
CA PHE A 279 20.11 12.97 -20.48
C PHE A 279 18.91 13.91 -20.26
N MET A 280 17.93 13.53 -19.44
CA MET A 280 16.76 14.36 -19.13
C MET A 280 17.17 15.67 -18.45
N VAL A 281 18.15 15.63 -17.54
CA VAL A 281 18.74 16.81 -16.90
C VAL A 281 19.44 17.70 -17.92
N ALA A 282 20.26 17.12 -18.80
CA ALA A 282 20.91 17.85 -19.88
C ALA A 282 19.91 18.48 -20.87
N ALA A 283 18.74 17.85 -21.06
CA ALA A 283 17.64 18.35 -21.88
C ALA A 283 16.77 19.42 -21.18
N GLY A 284 17.10 19.81 -19.94
CA GLY A 284 16.43 20.89 -19.21
C GLY A 284 15.36 20.45 -18.21
N LEU A 285 15.19 19.14 -17.97
CA LEU A 285 14.32 18.64 -16.90
C LEU A 285 15.13 18.51 -15.60
N THR A 286 14.96 19.48 -14.70
CA THR A 286 15.72 19.54 -13.46
C THR A 286 15.41 18.38 -12.52
N VAL A 287 16.41 18.01 -11.71
CA VAL A 287 16.28 16.95 -10.70
C VAL A 287 15.25 17.26 -9.62
N ASP A 288 15.00 18.54 -9.35
CA ASP A 288 14.01 19.01 -8.37
C ASP A 288 12.58 19.03 -8.93
N HIS A 289 12.38 18.64 -10.20
CA HIS A 289 11.05 18.58 -10.78
C HIS A 289 10.21 17.53 -10.02
N PRO A 290 8.95 17.83 -9.62
CA PRO A 290 8.14 16.91 -8.81
C PRO A 290 8.04 15.48 -9.38
N LEU A 291 7.94 15.36 -10.71
CA LEU A 291 7.93 14.06 -11.42
C LEU A 291 9.18 13.19 -11.18
N MET A 292 10.30 13.79 -10.78
CA MET A 292 11.56 13.09 -10.47
C MET A 292 11.66 12.71 -8.99
N THR A 293 10.98 13.44 -8.10
CA THR A 293 11.14 13.36 -6.64
C THR A 293 10.01 12.62 -5.93
N THR A 294 8.82 12.55 -6.53
CA THR A 294 7.63 11.91 -5.94
C THR A 294 7.11 10.77 -6.78
N THR A 295 6.47 9.80 -6.16
CA THR A 295 5.63 8.81 -6.84
C THR A 295 4.22 8.83 -6.26
N ASP A 296 3.23 8.58 -7.11
CA ASP A 296 1.92 8.18 -6.60
C ASP A 296 1.99 6.75 -6.09
N PHE A 297 1.30 6.49 -4.98
CA PHE A 297 1.15 5.18 -4.37
C PHE A 297 -0.21 5.07 -3.71
N TRP A 298 -0.94 4.02 -4.05
CA TRP A 298 -2.28 3.76 -3.52
C TRP A 298 -2.29 2.49 -2.68
N THR A 299 -3.32 2.32 -1.88
CA THR A 299 -3.53 1.15 -1.01
C THR A 299 -4.76 0.37 -1.43
N SER A 300 -4.75 -0.92 -1.11
CA SER A 300 -5.82 -1.84 -1.43
C SER A 300 -5.89 -3.00 -0.46
N HIS A 301 -7.09 -3.53 -0.29
CA HIS A 301 -7.34 -4.80 0.39
C HIS A 301 -8.62 -5.46 -0.13
N GLU A 302 -8.79 -6.73 0.24
CA GLU A 302 -10.04 -7.46 0.02
C GLU A 302 -11.14 -6.88 0.90
N CYS A 303 -12.21 -6.36 0.28
CA CYS A 303 -13.42 -5.98 1.00
C CYS A 303 -14.09 -7.25 1.52
N LEU A 304 -13.78 -7.63 2.76
CA LEU A 304 -14.19 -8.90 3.36
C LEU A 304 -15.01 -8.71 4.63
N LEU A 305 -14.50 -7.93 5.60
CA LEU A 305 -15.14 -7.72 6.89
C LEU A 305 -16.13 -6.55 6.78
N LEU A 306 -17.30 -6.81 6.19
CA LEU A 306 -18.29 -5.76 5.82
C LEU A 306 -18.66 -4.76 6.95
N PRO A 307 -18.79 -5.16 8.23
CA PRO A 307 -19.00 -4.17 9.30
C PRO A 307 -17.88 -3.13 9.39
N TYR A 308 -16.62 -3.55 9.22
CA TYR A 308 -15.46 -2.66 9.23
C TYR A 308 -15.46 -1.71 8.03
N GLU A 309 -15.74 -2.23 6.84
CA GLU A 309 -15.82 -1.44 5.59
C GLU A 309 -16.98 -0.42 5.65
N GLN A 310 -18.15 -0.83 6.16
CA GLN A 310 -19.28 0.06 6.39
C GLN A 310 -18.90 1.21 7.35
N ALA A 311 -18.23 0.92 8.47
CA ALA A 311 -17.84 1.93 9.45
C ALA A 311 -16.85 2.98 8.88
N LEU A 312 -16.09 2.60 7.85
CA LEU A 312 -15.13 3.48 7.16
C LEU A 312 -15.68 4.10 5.86
N THR A 313 -16.92 3.80 5.48
CA THR A 313 -17.56 4.37 4.31
C THR A 313 -18.09 5.77 4.60
N ARG A 314 -17.78 6.72 3.72
CA ARG A 314 -18.12 8.14 3.87
C ARG A 314 -18.76 8.69 2.60
N GLU A 315 -19.70 9.61 2.77
CA GLU A 315 -20.20 10.42 1.67
C GLU A 315 -19.17 11.52 1.34
N ASP A 316 -18.76 11.59 0.08
CA ASP A 316 -17.89 12.65 -0.39
C ASP A 316 -18.65 13.96 -0.54
N SER A 317 -18.26 14.95 0.25
CA SER A 317 -18.85 16.29 0.26
C SER A 317 -18.89 16.99 -1.11
N THR A 318 -18.01 16.62 -2.06
CA THR A 318 -17.95 17.27 -3.37
C THR A 318 -18.86 16.63 -4.42
N SER A 319 -19.10 15.32 -4.34
CA SER A 319 -19.86 14.57 -5.36
C SER A 319 -21.19 14.00 -4.85
N GLY A 320 -21.38 13.88 -3.54
CA GLY A 320 -22.51 13.16 -2.93
C GLY A 320 -22.47 11.64 -3.13
N LEU A 321 -21.36 11.10 -3.64
CA LEU A 321 -21.15 9.66 -3.79
C LEU A 321 -20.52 9.09 -2.53
N TYR A 322 -20.79 7.82 -2.25
CA TYR A 322 -20.16 7.11 -1.14
C TYR A 322 -18.84 6.50 -1.59
N TYR A 323 -17.82 6.63 -0.75
CA TYR A 323 -16.54 5.95 -0.89
C TYR A 323 -16.28 5.15 0.36
N ASP A 324 -15.86 3.91 0.20
CA ASP A 324 -15.23 3.20 1.30
C ASP A 324 -13.83 3.80 1.50
N CYS A 325 -13.67 4.58 2.56
CA CYS A 325 -12.44 5.30 2.85
C CYS A 325 -11.44 4.45 3.66
N SER A 326 -11.63 3.14 3.73
CA SER A 326 -10.64 2.20 4.27
C SER A 326 -9.42 2.05 3.36
N ALA A 327 -9.59 2.13 2.04
CA ALA A 327 -8.52 2.07 1.05
C ALA A 327 -8.91 2.74 -0.29
N HIS A 328 -7.91 2.96 -1.15
CA HIS A 328 -8.14 3.59 -2.45
C HIS A 328 -8.82 2.64 -3.44
N PHE A 329 -8.45 1.36 -3.40
CA PHE A 329 -8.95 0.31 -4.28
C PHE A 329 -9.38 -0.91 -3.47
N LEU A 330 -10.54 -1.47 -3.76
CA LEU A 330 -11.05 -2.64 -3.07
C LEU A 330 -11.32 -3.76 -4.07
N TRP A 331 -11.16 -5.01 -3.64
CA TRP A 331 -11.60 -6.14 -4.45
C TRP A 331 -12.53 -7.08 -3.69
N VAL A 332 -13.37 -7.79 -4.45
CA VAL A 332 -14.13 -8.93 -3.94
C VAL A 332 -13.37 -10.23 -4.20
N GLY A 333 -13.27 -11.07 -3.17
CA GLY A 333 -12.58 -12.34 -3.23
C GLY A 333 -13.37 -13.42 -3.99
N GLU A 334 -12.67 -14.48 -4.38
CA GLU A 334 -13.27 -15.62 -5.09
C GLU A 334 -14.41 -16.27 -4.29
N ARG A 335 -14.28 -16.30 -2.96
CA ARG A 335 -15.25 -16.93 -2.05
C ARG A 335 -16.42 -16.01 -1.68
N THR A 336 -16.39 -14.74 -2.09
CA THR A 336 -17.37 -13.72 -1.70
C THR A 336 -17.96 -12.96 -2.89
N ARG A 337 -17.67 -13.36 -4.14
CA ARG A 337 -18.15 -12.71 -5.37
C ARG A 337 -19.51 -13.20 -5.88
N GLN A 338 -20.38 -13.71 -5.01
CA GLN A 338 -21.73 -14.12 -5.41
C GLN A 338 -22.51 -12.89 -5.87
N LEU A 339 -23.11 -12.96 -7.07
CA LEU A 339 -23.76 -11.80 -7.72
C LEU A 339 -24.91 -11.21 -6.89
N ASP A 340 -25.59 -12.04 -6.10
CA ASP A 340 -26.67 -11.71 -5.18
C ASP A 340 -26.21 -11.61 -3.71
N GLY A 341 -24.90 -11.74 -3.46
CA GLY A 341 -24.28 -11.73 -2.14
C GLY A 341 -24.04 -10.33 -1.58
N ALA A 342 -23.78 -10.29 -0.26
CA ALA A 342 -23.59 -9.05 0.48
C ALA A 342 -22.39 -8.22 0.01
N HIS A 343 -21.25 -8.85 -0.29
CA HIS A 343 -20.04 -8.13 -0.70
C HIS A 343 -20.22 -7.41 -2.04
N VAL A 344 -20.88 -8.06 -3.00
CA VAL A 344 -21.21 -7.43 -4.30
C VAL A 344 -22.23 -6.31 -4.11
N GLU A 345 -23.23 -6.47 -3.25
CA GLU A 345 -24.20 -5.41 -2.93
C GLU A 345 -23.54 -4.20 -2.25
N PHE A 346 -22.62 -4.42 -1.32
CA PHE A 346 -21.86 -3.34 -0.68
C PHE A 346 -21.04 -2.57 -1.72
N LEU A 347 -20.21 -3.28 -2.48
CA LEU A 347 -19.33 -2.68 -3.49
C LEU A 347 -20.09 -2.01 -4.64
N ARG A 348 -21.33 -2.43 -4.95
CA ARG A 348 -22.16 -1.85 -6.01
C ARG A 348 -22.41 -0.35 -5.83
N GLY A 349 -22.42 0.16 -4.59
CA GLY A 349 -22.75 1.56 -4.32
C GLY A 349 -21.61 2.42 -3.82
N VAL A 350 -20.40 1.87 -3.63
CA VAL A 350 -19.21 2.67 -3.39
C VAL A 350 -18.56 3.06 -4.72
N ALA A 351 -18.00 4.27 -4.78
CA ALA A 351 -17.41 4.85 -5.99
C ALA A 351 -15.90 4.64 -6.10
N ASN A 352 -15.30 3.82 -5.22
CA ASN A 352 -13.91 3.40 -5.35
C ASN A 352 -13.71 2.61 -6.67
N PRO A 353 -12.53 2.64 -7.30
CA PRO A 353 -12.20 1.64 -8.30
C PRO A 353 -12.17 0.23 -7.67
N LEU A 354 -12.77 -0.73 -8.37
CA LEU A 354 -13.04 -2.07 -7.86
C LEU A 354 -12.31 -3.17 -8.64
N GLY A 355 -11.97 -4.25 -7.94
CA GLY A 355 -11.47 -5.50 -8.51
C GLY A 355 -12.40 -6.69 -8.28
N ILE A 356 -12.46 -7.60 -9.25
CA ILE A 356 -13.07 -8.92 -9.11
C ILE A 356 -12.06 -9.97 -9.56
N LYS A 357 -11.91 -11.04 -8.78
CA LYS A 357 -11.09 -12.19 -9.20
C LYS A 357 -11.80 -12.93 -10.34
N GLN A 358 -11.24 -12.88 -11.55
CA GLN A 358 -11.78 -13.51 -12.74
C GLN A 358 -10.66 -13.83 -13.75
N GLU A 359 -10.83 -14.93 -14.50
CA GLU A 359 -9.93 -15.34 -15.59
C GLU A 359 -10.46 -14.91 -16.97
N GLY A 360 -9.57 -14.82 -17.98
CA GLY A 360 -9.95 -14.65 -19.40
C GLY A 360 -9.97 -13.22 -19.95
N SER A 361 -9.32 -12.25 -19.29
CA SER A 361 -9.28 -10.84 -19.70
C SER A 361 -7.96 -10.40 -20.35
N HIS A 362 -7.92 -9.17 -20.88
CA HIS A 362 -6.69 -8.57 -21.40
C HIS A 362 -5.75 -8.20 -20.23
N PRO A 363 -4.43 -8.49 -20.31
CA PRO A 363 -3.53 -8.22 -19.20
C PRO A 363 -3.17 -6.73 -19.14
N GLY A 364 -3.95 -5.97 -18.37
CA GLY A 364 -3.68 -4.56 -18.04
C GLY A 364 -2.76 -4.36 -16.82
N GLY A 365 -2.37 -5.46 -16.15
CA GLY A 365 -1.52 -5.41 -14.96
C GLY A 365 -1.22 -6.76 -14.35
N VAL A 366 -0.64 -6.74 -13.15
CA VAL A 366 -0.40 -7.89 -12.29
C VAL A 366 -0.83 -7.61 -10.86
N HIS A 367 -1.31 -8.65 -10.17
CA HIS A 367 -1.64 -8.66 -8.76
C HIS A 367 -0.83 -9.78 -8.09
N LEU A 368 0.11 -9.40 -7.22
CA LEU A 368 1.09 -10.33 -6.64
C LEU A 368 1.05 -10.30 -5.12
N GLU A 369 1.36 -11.45 -4.51
CA GLU A 369 1.67 -11.51 -3.08
C GLU A 369 3.19 -11.60 -2.94
N MET A 370 3.77 -10.61 -2.27
CA MET A 370 5.22 -10.42 -2.20
C MET A 370 5.62 -9.70 -0.92
N THR A 371 6.89 -9.83 -0.54
CA THR A 371 7.47 -9.17 0.63
C THR A 371 8.89 -8.69 0.35
N GLY A 372 9.27 -7.58 0.99
CA GLY A 372 10.66 -7.11 1.03
C GLY A 372 11.57 -7.95 1.92
N GLN A 373 11.01 -8.90 2.69
CA GLN A 373 11.77 -9.79 3.55
C GLN A 373 12.45 -10.93 2.77
N ASN A 374 13.55 -11.42 3.30
CA ASN A 374 14.28 -12.56 2.74
C ASN A 374 13.66 -13.89 3.21
N VAL A 375 12.53 -14.26 2.61
CA VAL A 375 11.72 -15.45 2.95
C VAL A 375 11.96 -16.62 1.99
N THR A 376 11.63 -17.84 2.46
CA THR A 376 11.66 -19.09 1.69
C THR A 376 10.25 -19.67 1.58
N GLU A 377 9.31 -18.90 1.01
CA GLU A 377 7.89 -19.27 0.97
C GLU A 377 7.49 -19.92 -0.38
N CYS A 378 8.00 -19.40 -1.49
CA CYS A 378 7.80 -19.95 -2.83
C CYS A 378 9.04 -20.73 -3.31
N ILE A 379 8.84 -21.95 -3.83
CA ILE A 379 9.91 -22.73 -4.45
C ILE A 379 10.37 -22.12 -5.78
N GLY A 380 11.61 -22.42 -6.17
CA GLY A 380 12.21 -21.95 -7.41
C GLY A 380 12.78 -20.53 -7.32
N GLY A 381 12.77 -19.84 -8.46
CA GLY A 381 13.53 -18.60 -8.65
C GLY A 381 15.03 -18.86 -8.77
N SER A 382 15.79 -17.81 -9.04
CA SER A 382 17.22 -17.92 -9.34
C SER A 382 18.15 -18.39 -8.22
N ARG A 383 17.83 -18.08 -6.96
CA ARG A 383 18.53 -18.63 -5.79
C ARG A 383 18.08 -20.08 -5.47
N THR A 384 17.25 -20.67 -6.33
CA THR A 384 16.62 -21.99 -6.22
C THR A 384 16.20 -22.32 -4.79
N VAL A 385 15.07 -21.75 -4.35
CA VAL A 385 14.43 -22.20 -3.10
C VAL A 385 13.89 -23.60 -3.32
N THR A 386 14.37 -24.58 -2.56
CA THR A 386 13.91 -25.97 -2.61
C THR A 386 12.83 -26.24 -1.56
N PHE A 387 12.21 -27.42 -1.60
CA PHE A 387 11.26 -27.84 -0.57
C PHE A 387 11.89 -27.89 0.83
N ASP A 388 13.17 -28.26 0.93
CA ASP A 388 13.88 -28.37 2.21
C ASP A 388 14.17 -27.00 2.83
N ASP A 389 14.24 -25.94 2.01
CA ASP A 389 14.47 -24.57 2.46
C ASP A 389 13.24 -23.92 3.08
N LEU A 390 12.03 -24.47 2.83
CA LEU A 390 10.78 -23.86 3.27
C LEU A 390 10.75 -23.73 4.80
N GLY A 391 11.23 -24.73 5.53
CA GLY A 391 11.27 -24.69 7.00
C GLY A 391 12.17 -23.60 7.60
N SER A 392 13.04 -22.96 6.80
CA SER A 392 14.00 -21.97 7.28
C SER A 392 13.35 -20.62 7.62
N ARG A 393 12.49 -20.11 6.74
CA ARG A 393 11.92 -18.74 6.81
C ARG A 393 10.52 -18.65 6.22
N TYR A 394 9.65 -19.59 6.60
CA TYR A 394 8.22 -19.54 6.29
C TYR A 394 7.50 -18.72 7.36
N HIS A 395 7.17 -17.46 7.05
CA HIS A 395 6.62 -16.53 8.05
C HIS A 395 5.13 -16.23 7.88
N THR A 396 4.53 -16.63 6.75
CA THR A 396 3.09 -16.44 6.49
C THR A 396 2.23 -17.56 7.10
N HIS A 397 1.08 -17.19 7.67
CA HIS A 397 0.00 -18.11 8.05
C HIS A 397 -1.06 -18.29 6.95
N CYS A 398 -0.84 -17.66 5.79
CA CYS A 398 -1.74 -17.65 4.66
C CYS A 398 -1.04 -18.26 3.43
N ASP A 399 -1.14 -17.63 2.27
CA ASP A 399 -0.50 -18.10 1.06
C ASP A 399 0.99 -17.68 1.03
N PRO A 400 1.87 -18.47 0.37
CA PRO A 400 3.29 -18.17 0.24
C PRO A 400 3.54 -16.95 -0.64
N ARG A 401 4.40 -16.04 -0.18
CA ARG A 401 4.74 -14.79 -0.88
C ARG A 401 6.02 -14.95 -1.69
N LEU A 402 6.11 -14.20 -2.79
CA LEU A 402 7.38 -14.00 -3.50
C LEU A 402 8.33 -13.18 -2.62
N ASN A 403 9.58 -13.62 -2.48
CA ASN A 403 10.63 -12.76 -1.93
C ASN A 403 11.05 -11.69 -2.95
N ALA A 404 11.90 -10.74 -2.55
CA ALA A 404 12.30 -9.64 -3.44
C ALA A 404 13.01 -10.10 -4.72
N SER A 405 13.88 -11.12 -4.64
CA SER A 405 14.59 -11.65 -5.82
C SER A 405 13.61 -12.26 -6.83
N GLN A 406 12.68 -13.09 -6.35
CA GLN A 406 11.63 -13.69 -7.20
C GLN A 406 10.68 -12.62 -7.78
N SER A 407 10.37 -11.59 -7.00
CA SER A 407 9.55 -10.47 -7.44
C SER A 407 10.22 -9.67 -8.58
N LEU A 408 11.53 -9.41 -8.45
CA LEU A 408 12.31 -8.74 -9.50
C LEU A 408 12.46 -9.59 -10.75
N GLU A 409 12.71 -10.90 -10.59
CA GLU A 409 12.76 -11.85 -11.69
C GLU A 409 11.48 -11.78 -12.54
N LEU A 410 10.33 -11.84 -11.86
CA LEU A 410 9.03 -11.74 -12.50
C LEU A 410 8.83 -10.38 -13.18
N ALA A 411 9.25 -9.28 -12.57
CA ALA A 411 9.18 -7.95 -13.16
C ALA A 411 9.98 -7.87 -14.48
N PHE A 412 11.18 -8.46 -14.55
CA PHE A 412 11.97 -8.52 -15.78
C PHE A 412 11.28 -9.33 -16.87
N ILE A 413 10.71 -10.48 -16.52
CA ILE A 413 9.96 -11.34 -17.47
C ILE A 413 8.75 -10.58 -18.03
N ILE A 414 7.99 -9.88 -17.18
CA ILE A 414 6.85 -9.08 -17.61
C ILE A 414 7.31 -7.92 -18.51
N ALA A 415 8.37 -7.20 -18.11
CA ALA A 415 8.91 -6.09 -18.88
C ALA A 415 9.34 -6.50 -20.29
N GLU A 416 9.94 -7.68 -20.44
CA GLU A 416 10.28 -8.24 -21.76
C GLU A 416 9.04 -8.55 -22.60
N ARG A 417 7.98 -9.12 -22.00
CA ARG A 417 6.70 -9.38 -22.67
C ARG A 417 6.02 -8.08 -23.13
N LEU A 418 6.01 -7.05 -22.28
CA LEU A 418 5.49 -5.73 -22.62
C LEU A 418 6.26 -5.10 -23.79
N ARG A 419 7.61 -5.17 -23.75
CA ARG A 419 8.47 -4.70 -24.84
C ARG A 419 8.14 -5.39 -26.17
N LYS A 420 8.02 -6.73 -26.18
CA LYS A 420 7.69 -7.50 -27.39
C LYS A 420 6.34 -7.09 -27.98
N ARG A 421 5.31 -6.94 -27.15
CA ARG A 421 3.97 -6.49 -27.60
C ARG A 421 3.98 -5.09 -28.21
N ARG A 422 4.72 -4.16 -27.60
CA ARG A 422 4.86 -2.80 -28.11
C ARG A 422 5.59 -2.74 -29.46
N ILE A 423 6.62 -3.56 -29.66
CA ILE A 423 7.34 -3.66 -30.94
C ILE A 423 6.43 -4.26 -32.02
N ALA A 424 5.69 -5.32 -31.69
CA ALA A 424 4.77 -5.99 -32.61
C ALA A 424 3.58 -5.10 -33.04
N SER A 425 3.10 -4.22 -32.16
CA SER A 425 1.97 -3.31 -32.43
C SER A 425 2.35 -2.02 -33.18
N ARG A 426 3.64 -1.78 -33.46
CA ARG A 426 4.06 -0.63 -34.29
C ARG A 426 3.63 -0.82 -35.75
N PRO A 427 3.12 0.22 -36.44
CA PRO A 427 2.78 0.12 -37.86
C PRO A 427 3.99 -0.29 -38.71
N LEU A 428 3.77 -1.17 -39.70
CA LEU A 428 4.78 -1.75 -40.61
C LEU A 428 5.74 -0.71 -41.24
N LYS A 429 5.32 0.55 -41.42
CA LYS A 429 6.18 1.64 -41.92
C LYS A 429 7.38 1.97 -41.02
N LEU A 430 7.35 1.60 -39.74
CA LEU A 430 8.44 1.79 -38.77
C LEU A 430 9.22 0.49 -38.46
N GLN A 431 8.74 -0.67 -38.91
CA GLN A 431 9.42 -1.96 -38.67
C GLN A 431 10.55 -2.23 -39.68
N ASN A 432 10.51 -1.59 -40.86
CA ASN A 432 11.51 -1.74 -41.92
C ASN A 432 12.65 -0.70 -41.89
N GLN A 433 12.79 0.07 -40.81
CA GLN A 433 14.05 0.80 -40.61
C GLN A 433 15.05 -0.11 -39.89
N PRO A 434 16.25 -0.32 -40.45
CA PRO A 434 17.28 -1.05 -39.74
C PRO A 434 17.53 -0.34 -38.42
N SER A 435 17.50 -1.09 -37.30
CA SER A 435 17.89 -0.56 -36.00
C SER A 435 19.37 -0.21 -36.05
N THR A 436 19.71 1.02 -36.45
CA THR A 436 21.05 1.59 -36.31
C THR A 436 21.23 2.05 -34.87
N LEU A 437 21.17 1.10 -33.92
CA LEU A 437 21.86 1.24 -32.65
C LEU A 437 23.11 0.35 -32.80
N PRO A 438 24.33 0.91 -32.66
CA PRO A 438 25.53 0.10 -32.77
C PRO A 438 25.47 -1.02 -31.74
N SER A 439 25.85 -2.23 -32.14
CA SER A 439 26.26 -3.26 -31.20
C SER A 439 27.46 -2.72 -30.42
N LEU A 440 27.22 -2.21 -29.21
CA LEU A 440 28.30 -1.96 -28.26
C LEU A 440 28.73 -3.33 -27.75
N GLY A 441 29.66 -3.94 -28.48
CA GLY A 441 30.57 -4.89 -27.88
C GLY A 441 31.57 -4.08 -27.07
N LEU A 442 31.39 -4.09 -25.75
CA LEU A 442 32.40 -3.96 -24.69
C LEU A 442 31.71 -4.20 -23.34
#